data_AF-A0A943TQQ5-F1
#
_entry.id   AF-A0A943TQQ5-F1
#
_cell.length_a   1.000
_cell.length_b   1.000
_cell.length_c   1.000
_cell.angle_alpha   90.00
_cell.angle_beta   90.00
_cell.angle_gamma   90.00
#
_symmetry.space_group_name_H-M   'P 1'
#
loop_
_entity.id
_entity.type
_entity.pdbx_description
1 polymer ?
#
loop_
_entity_poly.entity_id
_entity_poly.type
_entity_poly.pdbx_seq_one_letter_code
_entity_poly.pdbx_strand_id
1 'polypeptide(L)' 'MDKLVELLTVGTKWFSDKADAADLAILDKRINERAAEGWELVTYDYMATSMQIKGAFVITFRKEK' A
#
# COMPACT_ATOMS: atom_id res chain seq x y z
N MET A 1 15.75 -7.58 -13.50
CA MET A 1 14.40 -7.16 -13.06
C MET A 1 14.50 -6.84 -11.60
N ASP A 2 14.29 -5.57 -11.27
CA ASP A 2 14.39 -5.08 -9.90
C ASP A 2 13.01 -5.20 -9.24
N LYS A 3 12.97 -5.58 -7.96
CA LYS A 3 11.73 -5.75 -7.17
C LYS A 3 11.77 -4.81 -5.96
N LEU A 4 10.64 -4.18 -5.67
CA LEU A 4 10.47 -3.28 -4.53
C LEU A 4 9.21 -3.67 -3.77
N VAL A 5 9.33 -3.84 -2.45
CA VAL A 5 8.20 -4.09 -1.56
C VAL A 5 8.05 -2.88 -0.64
N GLU A 6 6.84 -2.33 -0.59
CA GLU A 6 6.50 -1.19 0.26
C GLU A 6 5.40 -1.55 1.25
N LEU A 7 5.56 -1.06 2.47
CA LEU A 7 4.56 -1.13 3.52
C LEU A 7 3.97 0.26 3.70
N LEU A 8 2.70 0.42 3.32
CA LEU A 8 1.95 1.65 3.52
C LEU A 8 1.03 1.48 4.73
N THR A 9 1.45 1.99 5.88
CA THR A 9 0.63 1.96 7.10
C THR A 9 -0.58 2.88 6.95
N VAL A 10 -1.77 2.35 7.19
CA VAL A 10 -2.99 3.16 7.22
C VAL A 10 -3.14 3.91 8.53
N GLY A 11 -4.03 4.91 8.56
CA GLY A 11 -4.27 5.72 9.75
C GLY A 11 -4.70 4.89 10.97
N THR A 12 -4.39 5.41 12.16
CA THR A 12 -4.84 4.85 13.45
C THR A 12 -6.37 4.84 13.51
N LYS A 13 -7.01 3.67 13.41
CA LYS A 13 -8.46 3.56 13.51
C LYS A 13 -8.89 3.03 14.86
N TRP A 14 -9.82 3.75 15.49
CA TRP A 14 -10.35 3.41 16.81
C TRP A 14 -11.57 2.48 16.79
N PHE A 15 -12.16 2.21 15.61
CA PHE A 15 -13.43 1.46 15.50
C PHE A 15 -13.59 0.56 14.26
N SER A 16 -12.58 0.46 13.40
CA SER A 16 -12.65 -0.38 12.19
C SER A 16 -11.28 -0.86 11.79
N ASP A 17 -11.20 -2.12 11.40
CA ASP A 17 -10.02 -2.77 10.82
C ASP A 17 -10.00 -2.65 9.28
N LYS A 18 -10.96 -1.93 8.67
CA LYS A 18 -11.04 -1.77 7.21
C LYS A 18 -10.35 -0.49 6.74
N ALA A 19 -9.74 -0.54 5.56
CA ALA A 19 -9.32 0.66 4.83
C ALA A 19 -10.54 1.56 4.51
N ASP A 20 -10.34 2.88 4.59
CA ASP A 20 -11.35 3.88 4.23
C ASP A 20 -10.93 4.64 2.96
N ALA A 21 -11.78 5.56 2.51
CA ALA A 21 -11.52 6.33 1.30
C ALA A 21 -10.22 7.16 1.38
N ALA A 22 -9.81 7.62 2.56
CA ALA A 22 -8.56 8.37 2.72
C ALA A 22 -7.35 7.43 2.57
N ASP A 23 -7.41 6.24 3.14
CA ASP A 23 -6.37 5.23 2.99
C ASP A 23 -6.22 4.78 1.52
N LEU A 24 -7.34 4.60 0.82
CA LEU A 24 -7.35 4.27 -0.61
C LEU A 24 -6.77 5.40 -1.46
N ALA A 25 -7.06 6.66 -1.14
CA ALA A 25 -6.48 7.79 -1.86
C ALA A 25 -4.95 7.87 -1.69
N ILE A 26 -4.42 7.49 -0.52
CA ILE A 26 -2.97 7.42 -0.29
C ILE A 26 -2.37 6.26 -1.09
N LEU A 27 -3.03 5.10 -1.12
CA LEU A 27 -2.61 3.95 -1.93
C LEU A 27 -2.56 4.31 -3.42
N ASP A 28 -3.62 4.92 -3.94
CA ASP A 28 -3.70 5.35 -5.35
C ASP A 28 -2.61 6.36 -5.68
N LYS A 29 -2.40 7.37 -4.83
CA LYS A 29 -1.32 8.35 -5.01
C LYS A 29 0.02 7.62 -5.09
N ARG A 30 0.26 6.67 -4.20
CA ARG A 30 1.54 5.96 -4.12
C ARG A 30 1.82 5.09 -5.33
N ILE A 31 0.80 4.37 -5.82
CA ILE A 31 0.90 3.57 -7.04
C ILE A 31 1.23 4.47 -8.24
N ASN A 32 0.56 5.63 -8.35
CA ASN A 32 0.80 6.57 -9.45
C ASN A 32 2.20 7.18 -9.41
N GLU A 33 2.74 7.51 -8.23
CA GLU A 33 4.13 7.97 -8.09
C GLU A 33 5.13 6.92 -8.58
N ARG A 34 4.95 5.65 -8.20
CA ARG A 34 5.81 4.56 -8.66
C ARG A 34 5.67 4.28 -10.14
N ALA A 35 4.46 4.36 -10.68
CA ALA A 35 4.23 4.28 -12.12
C ALA A 35 4.94 5.39 -12.89
N ALA A 36 4.91 6.63 -12.39
CA ALA A 36 5.64 7.76 -13.00
C ALA A 36 7.16 7.58 -12.98
N GLU A 37 7.68 6.87 -11.97
CA GLU A 37 9.09 6.46 -11.89
C GLU A 37 9.43 5.24 -12.78
N GLY A 38 8.46 4.69 -13.51
CA GLY A 38 8.63 3.54 -14.41
C GLY A 38 8.59 2.19 -13.71
N TRP A 39 8.02 2.11 -12.51
CA TRP A 39 7.74 0.85 -11.85
C TRP A 39 6.35 0.33 -12.26
N GLU A 40 6.25 -0.97 -12.47
CA GLU A 40 5.00 -1.67 -12.71
C GLU A 40 4.49 -2.28 -11.40
N LEU A 41 3.22 -2.05 -11.08
CA LEU A 41 2.55 -2.70 -9.97
C LEU A 41 2.37 -4.20 -10.26
N VAL A 42 2.82 -5.05 -9.34
CA VAL A 42 2.67 -6.51 -9.46
C VAL A 42 1.51 -7.01 -8.62
N THR A 43 1.46 -6.60 -7.34
CA THR A 43 0.41 -7.00 -6.41
C THR A 43 0.30 -5.99 -5.29
N TYR A 44 -0.89 -5.89 -4.70
CA TYR A 44 -1.11 -5.24 -3.42
C TYR A 44 -2.08 -6.09 -2.58
N ASP A 45 -1.91 -6.08 -1.26
CA ASP A 45 -2.80 -6.74 -0.32
C ASP A 45 -2.97 -5.89 0.94
N TYR A 46 -4.14 -6.01 1.59
CA TYR A 46 -4.44 -5.31 2.83
C TYR A 46 -4.28 -6.26 4.02
N MET A 47 -3.29 -6.00 4.86
CA MET A 47 -3.07 -6.75 6.08
C MET A 47 -3.79 -6.06 7.25
N ALA A 48 -4.85 -6.68 7.73
CA ALA A 48 -5.44 -6.37 9.02
C ALA A 48 -4.52 -6.92 10.14
N THR A 49 -4.05 -6.06 11.04
CA THR A 49 -3.22 -6.49 12.18
C THR A 49 -4.10 -6.72 13.41
N SER A 50 -3.90 -7.84 14.11
CA SER A 50 -4.70 -8.23 15.29
C SER A 50 -4.45 -7.35 16.52
N MET A 51 -3.40 -6.55 16.50
CA MET A 51 -3.09 -5.59 17.55
C MET A 51 -3.74 -4.26 17.16
N GLN A 52 -4.84 -3.94 17.83
CA GLN A 52 -5.56 -2.66 17.75
C GLN A 52 -4.63 -1.53 17.28
N ILE A 53 -4.87 -1.03 16.06
CA ILE A 53 -4.76 0.38 15.62
C ILE A 53 -4.21 0.59 14.19
N LYS A 54 -3.41 -0.30 13.56
CA LYS A 54 -2.84 0.02 12.22
C LYS A 54 -2.86 -1.15 11.25
N GLY A 55 -3.81 -1.15 10.32
CA GLY A 55 -3.67 -1.94 9.10
C GLY A 55 -2.51 -1.43 8.24
N ALA A 56 -2.10 -2.22 7.25
CA ALA A 56 -1.13 -1.77 6.26
C ALA A 56 -1.44 -2.38 4.90
N PHE A 57 -1.16 -1.64 3.84
CA PHE A 57 -1.04 -2.21 2.51
C PHE A 57 0.38 -2.71 2.31
N VAL A 58 0.52 -3.95 1.84
CA VAL A 58 1.75 -4.46 1.24
C VAL A 58 1.62 -4.26 -0.24
N ILE A 59 2.57 -3.56 -0.86
CA ILE A 59 2.57 -3.27 -2.29
C ILE A 59 3.87 -3.77 -2.88
N THR A 60 3.80 -4.54 -3.95
CA THR A 60 4.98 -5.03 -4.67
C THR A 60 5.03 -4.42 -6.06
N PHE A 61 6.18 -3.86 -6.39
CA PHE A 61 6.49 -3.31 -7.70
C PHE A 61 7.64 -4.09 -8.36
N ARG A 62 7.65 -4.08 -9.70
CA ARG A 62 8.78 -4.55 -10.51
C ARG A 62 9.20 -3.46 -11.49
N LYS A 63 10.46 -3.44 -11.86
CA LYS A 63 10.97 -2.58 -12.93
C LYS A 63 11.93 -3.38 -13.81
N GLU A 64 11.72 -3.28 -15.11
CA GLU A 64 12.69 -3.78 -16.09
C GLU A 64 13.87 -2.80 -16.12
N LYS A 65 15.09 -3.34 -16.17
CA LYS A 65 16.31 -2.53 -16.19
C LYS A 65 16.51 -1.90 -17.56
#